data_AF-A0A316T8Z4-F1
#
_entry.id   AF-A0A316T8Z4-F1
#
_cell.length_a   1.000
_cell.length_b   1.000
_cell.length_c   1.000
_cell.angle_alpha   90.00
_cell.angle_beta   90.00
_cell.angle_gamma   90.00
#
_symmetry.space_group_name_H-M   'P 1'
#
loop_
_entity.id
_entity.type
_entity.pdbx_description
1 polymer ?
#
loop_
_entity_poly.entity_id
_entity_poly.type
_entity_poly.pdbx_seq_one_letter_code
_entity_poly.pdbx_strand_id
1 'polypeptide(L)'
;KYSGLLEHYIGDTNISDEELTDICEDRRRYTCDTFEISGNGFDATITLKEENLVFFSVPYDKGWTATVNGEPVEIEKVNVGFMAVKCASGENTIEFHYSTPGLKLGFIGTIVGVALFLLYLLLCKKLEKRNPKEFAYNPKGHLEELKNDSLQPTRTEIYQEYELNHPNILIRQVSSSEKDTGLSDQDDPIDKT
;
A
#
# COMPACT_ATOMS: atom_id res chain seq x y z
N LYS A 1 18.84 -7.24 -35.04
CA LYS A 1 17.67 -6.39 -35.40
C LYS A 1 18.13 -5.06 -36.02
N TYR A 2 19.15 -4.39 -35.47
CA TYR A 2 19.55 -3.04 -35.88
C TYR A 2 20.99 -2.90 -36.42
N SER A 3 21.62 -3.99 -36.88
CA SER A 3 23.01 -3.97 -37.36
C SER A 3 23.26 -3.10 -38.59
N GLY A 4 22.20 -2.70 -39.32
CA GLY A 4 22.30 -1.75 -40.43
C GLY A 4 22.11 -0.28 -40.04
N LEU A 5 21.71 -0.01 -38.79
CA LEU A 5 21.55 1.35 -38.23
C LEU A 5 22.68 1.73 -37.27
N LEU A 6 23.44 0.74 -36.79
CA LEU A 6 24.45 0.92 -35.77
C LEU A 6 25.82 0.66 -36.37
N GLU A 7 26.61 1.73 -36.52
CA GLU A 7 28.01 1.64 -36.89
C GLU A 7 28.88 1.47 -35.64
N HIS A 8 29.78 0.48 -35.65
CA HIS A 8 30.67 0.25 -34.52
C HIS A 8 31.80 1.28 -34.55
N TYR A 9 31.85 2.17 -33.55
CA TYR A 9 32.93 3.12 -33.44
C TYR A 9 34.24 2.38 -33.12
N ILE A 10 35.24 2.50 -34.00
CA ILE A 10 36.62 2.06 -33.79
C ILE A 10 37.48 3.31 -33.79
N GLY A 11 37.42 4.08 -32.70
CA GLY A 11 38.23 5.28 -32.52
C GLY A 11 39.53 4.99 -31.80
N ASP A 12 40.60 5.67 -32.23
CA ASP A 12 41.87 5.69 -31.51
C ASP A 12 41.75 6.42 -30.18
N THR A 13 42.52 6.02 -29.16
CA THR A 13 42.47 6.64 -27.83
C THR A 13 43.14 8.01 -27.76
N ASN A 14 43.81 8.45 -28.83
CA ASN A 14 44.53 9.73 -28.92
C ASN A 14 43.87 10.61 -29.99
N ILE A 15 42.72 11.19 -29.66
CA ILE A 15 41.95 12.10 -30.53
C ILE A 15 42.46 13.52 -30.30
N SER A 16 42.68 14.28 -31.38
CA SER A 16 43.07 15.71 -31.28
C SER A 16 41.86 16.59 -30.93
N ASP A 17 42.09 17.80 -30.40
CA ASP A 17 41.00 18.72 -30.04
C ASP A 17 40.12 19.12 -31.25
N GLU A 18 40.72 19.23 -32.44
CA GLU A 18 40.02 19.53 -33.69
C GLU A 18 39.11 18.37 -34.10
N GLU A 19 39.64 17.14 -34.08
CA GLU A 19 38.87 15.93 -34.38
C GLU A 19 37.75 15.68 -33.37
N LEU A 20 37.98 15.98 -32.08
CA LEU A 20 36.95 15.92 -31.05
C LEU A 20 35.81 16.91 -31.34
N THR A 21 36.14 18.11 -31.83
CA THR A 21 35.14 19.14 -32.17
C THR A 21 34.24 18.67 -33.31
N ASP A 22 34.83 18.13 -34.37
CA ASP A 22 34.09 17.56 -35.51
C ASP A 22 33.15 16.44 -35.08
N ILE A 23 33.63 15.54 -34.21
CA ILE A 23 32.84 14.45 -33.65
C ILE A 23 31.65 14.98 -32.84
N CYS A 24 31.86 16.02 -32.03
CA CYS A 24 30.79 16.64 -31.24
C CYS A 24 29.74 17.31 -32.13
N GLU A 25 30.17 18.00 -33.18
CA GLU A 25 29.26 18.62 -34.15
C GLU A 25 28.43 17.60 -34.91
N ASP A 26 29.03 16.47 -35.31
CA ASP A 26 28.29 15.43 -36.01
C ASP A 26 27.28 14.74 -35.09
N ARG A 27 27.68 14.41 -33.85
CA ARG A 27 26.78 13.83 -32.84
C ARG A 27 25.63 14.75 -32.43
N ARG A 28 25.87 16.07 -32.40
CA ARG A 28 24.83 17.06 -32.08
C ARG A 28 23.65 16.97 -33.06
N ARG A 29 23.87 16.54 -34.30
CA ARG A 29 22.82 16.36 -35.32
C ARG A 29 21.84 15.22 -35.00
N TYR A 30 22.21 14.31 -34.10
CA TYR A 30 21.40 13.18 -33.67
C TYR A 30 20.83 13.38 -32.25
N THR A 31 20.88 14.60 -31.74
CA THR A 31 20.28 14.98 -30.45
C THR A 31 18.91 15.60 -30.69
N CYS A 32 17.98 15.44 -29.75
CA CYS A 32 16.67 16.09 -29.81
C CYS A 32 16.82 17.62 -29.80
N ASP A 33 15.98 18.28 -30.58
CA ASP A 33 15.87 19.74 -30.67
C ASP A 33 15.18 20.31 -29.42
N THR A 34 14.14 19.62 -28.95
CA THR A 34 13.46 19.93 -27.69
C THR A 34 13.22 18.67 -26.86
N PHE A 35 13.15 18.85 -25.54
CA PHE A 35 12.79 17.82 -24.58
C PHE A 35 12.00 18.49 -23.45
N GLU A 36 10.72 18.19 -23.36
CA GLU A 36 9.81 18.75 -22.38
C GLU A 36 9.19 17.65 -21.53
N ILE A 37 9.18 17.83 -20.22
CA ILE A 37 8.59 16.86 -19.30
C ILE A 37 7.10 17.18 -19.17
N SER A 38 6.25 16.19 -19.46
CA SER A 38 4.81 16.27 -19.26
C SER A 38 4.40 15.51 -17.99
N GLY A 39 3.22 15.79 -17.42
CA GLY A 39 2.85 15.29 -16.09
C GLY A 39 2.93 13.76 -15.93
N ASN A 40 2.68 13.02 -17.01
CA ASN A 40 2.73 11.56 -17.05
C ASN A 40 3.80 11.03 -18.00
N GLY A 41 4.80 11.84 -18.40
CA GLY A 41 5.79 11.41 -19.38
C GLY A 41 6.68 12.53 -19.88
N PHE A 42 7.01 12.51 -21.17
CA PHE A 42 7.81 13.56 -21.80
C PHE A 42 7.61 13.57 -23.31
N ASP A 43 7.85 14.72 -23.90
CA ASP A 43 7.71 15.00 -25.31
C ASP A 43 9.06 15.49 -25.84
N ALA A 44 9.46 15.02 -27.01
CA ALA A 44 10.71 15.39 -27.64
C ALA A 44 10.54 15.54 -29.15
N THR A 45 11.23 16.51 -29.74
CA THR A 45 11.30 16.65 -31.20
C THR A 45 12.72 16.40 -31.67
N ILE A 46 12.85 15.76 -32.83
CA ILE A 46 14.14 15.50 -33.44
C ILE A 46 14.03 15.49 -34.96
N THR A 47 15.00 16.11 -35.63
CA THR A 47 15.13 16.08 -37.08
C THR A 47 16.25 15.11 -37.48
N LEU A 48 15.90 14.05 -38.20
CA LEU A 48 16.86 13.02 -38.64
C LEU A 48 17.09 13.08 -40.14
N LYS A 49 18.34 12.91 -40.58
CA LYS A 49 18.67 12.81 -42.02
C LYS A 49 18.28 11.46 -42.61
N GLU A 50 18.33 10.42 -41.79
CA GLU A 50 18.05 9.04 -42.15
C GLU A 50 17.31 8.35 -41.00
N GLU A 51 16.71 7.22 -41.28
CA GLU A 51 16.07 6.41 -40.25
C GLU A 51 17.10 6.01 -39.18
N ASN A 52 16.81 6.26 -37.91
CA ASN A 52 17.73 5.95 -36.82
C ASN A 52 17.00 5.65 -35.50
N LEU A 53 17.71 5.05 -34.55
CA LEU A 53 17.25 4.85 -33.17
C LEU A 53 17.58 6.07 -32.33
N VAL A 54 16.54 6.68 -31.76
CA VAL A 54 16.69 7.80 -30.83
C VAL A 54 16.78 7.25 -29.42
N PHE A 55 17.91 7.48 -28.77
CA PHE A 55 18.20 7.01 -27.43
C PHE A 55 17.73 8.02 -26.38
N PHE A 56 17.10 7.50 -25.32
CA PHE A 56 16.72 8.28 -24.14
C PHE A 56 17.33 7.65 -22.89
N SER A 57 18.01 8.46 -22.08
CA SER A 57 18.58 8.07 -20.78
C SER A 57 17.52 7.85 -19.68
N VAL A 58 16.31 7.46 -20.08
CA VAL A 58 15.20 7.13 -19.20
C VAL A 58 15.11 5.61 -19.07
N PRO A 59 15.03 5.07 -17.84
CA PRO A 59 14.98 3.63 -17.63
C PRO A 59 13.70 3.03 -18.20
N TYR A 60 13.84 1.87 -18.85
CA TYR A 60 12.76 1.08 -19.41
C TYR A 60 11.89 0.45 -18.31
N ASP A 61 10.58 0.56 -18.49
CA ASP A 61 9.54 -0.06 -17.67
C ASP A 61 8.39 -0.52 -18.59
N LYS A 62 7.65 -1.54 -18.17
CA LYS A 62 6.44 -2.04 -18.85
C LYS A 62 5.28 -1.03 -18.82
N GLY A 63 5.33 -0.05 -17.92
CA GLY A 63 4.35 1.03 -17.85
C GLY A 63 4.52 2.10 -18.93
N TRP A 64 5.64 2.13 -19.66
CA TRP A 64 5.87 3.10 -20.71
C TRP A 64 5.22 2.70 -22.04
N THR A 65 4.68 3.69 -22.72
CA THR A 65 4.21 3.64 -24.11
C THR A 65 4.78 4.83 -24.85
N ALA A 66 5.11 4.68 -26.13
CA ALA A 66 5.63 5.75 -26.95
C ALA A 66 4.85 5.87 -28.27
N THR A 67 4.74 7.10 -28.76
CA THR A 67 4.25 7.43 -30.10
C THR A 67 5.31 8.21 -30.85
N VAL A 68 5.41 7.99 -32.16
CA VAL A 68 6.22 8.79 -33.07
C VAL A 68 5.28 9.33 -34.13
N ASN A 69 5.20 10.66 -34.25
CA ASN A 69 4.28 11.36 -35.16
C ASN A 69 2.81 10.93 -34.97
N GLY A 70 2.43 10.62 -33.73
CA GLY A 70 1.08 10.15 -33.36
C GLY A 70 0.82 8.65 -33.60
N GLU A 71 1.76 7.91 -34.19
CA GLU A 71 1.64 6.46 -34.36
C GLU A 71 2.29 5.71 -33.20
N PRO A 72 1.63 4.70 -32.59
CA PRO A 72 2.23 3.89 -31.53
C PRO A 72 3.45 3.12 -32.03
N VAL A 73 4.56 3.24 -31.29
CA VAL A 73 5.81 2.53 -31.60
C VAL A 73 6.24 1.61 -30.46
N GLU A 74 7.00 0.57 -30.81
CA GLU A 74 7.63 -0.31 -29.83
C GLU A 74 8.82 0.41 -29.18
N ILE A 75 8.87 0.42 -27.84
CA ILE A 75 10.02 0.93 -27.10
C ILE A 75 11.06 -0.18 -27.01
N GLU A 76 12.24 0.08 -27.54
CA GLU A 76 13.39 -0.82 -27.50
C GLU A 76 14.16 -0.66 -26.19
N LYS A 77 14.39 -1.77 -25.48
CA LYS A 77 15.24 -1.79 -24.30
C LYS A 77 16.71 -1.86 -24.73
N VAL A 78 17.43 -0.76 -24.57
CA VAL A 78 18.83 -0.61 -24.98
C VAL A 78 19.75 -0.37 -23.78
N ASN A 79 21.05 -0.59 -23.98
CA ASN A 79 22.10 -0.30 -22.99
C ASN A 79 21.76 -0.77 -21.56
N VAL A 80 21.42 -2.06 -21.41
CA VAL A 80 21.13 -2.74 -20.13
C VAL A 80 19.86 -2.27 -19.39
N GLY A 81 19.19 -1.20 -19.83
CA GLY A 81 18.00 -0.73 -19.11
C GLY A 81 17.37 0.57 -19.58
N PHE A 82 17.82 1.18 -20.66
CA PHE A 82 17.30 2.45 -21.18
C PHE A 82 16.32 2.23 -22.33
N MET A 83 15.68 3.30 -22.76
CA MET A 83 14.69 3.30 -23.83
C MET A 83 15.27 3.87 -25.12
N ALA A 84 14.89 3.29 -26.24
CA ALA A 84 15.07 3.89 -27.55
C ALA A 84 13.82 3.67 -28.41
N VAL A 85 13.58 4.56 -29.35
CA VAL A 85 12.51 4.42 -30.35
C VAL A 85 13.08 4.60 -31.74
N LYS A 86 12.51 3.90 -32.72
CA LYS A 86 12.87 4.03 -34.12
C LYS A 86 12.13 5.23 -34.72
N CYS A 87 12.87 6.15 -35.31
CA CYS A 87 12.31 7.33 -35.95
C CYS A 87 12.71 7.36 -37.42
N ALA A 88 11.79 7.80 -38.28
CA ALA A 88 12.04 7.91 -39.71
C ALA A 88 12.91 9.13 -40.02
N SER A 89 13.40 9.23 -41.26
CA SER A 89 14.03 10.47 -41.74
C SER A 89 13.03 11.62 -41.77
N GLY A 90 13.45 12.82 -41.40
CA GLY A 90 12.64 14.02 -41.34
C GLY A 90 12.41 14.50 -39.90
N GLU A 91 11.43 15.38 -39.74
CA GLU A 91 10.97 15.83 -38.43
C GLU A 91 10.15 14.75 -37.76
N ASN A 92 10.48 14.44 -36.51
CA ASN A 92 9.76 13.47 -35.70
C ASN A 92 9.36 14.11 -34.37
N THR A 93 8.08 13.98 -34.02
CA THR A 93 7.56 14.28 -32.69
C THR A 93 7.40 12.97 -31.93
N ILE A 94 8.09 12.85 -30.80
CA ILE A 94 8.15 11.65 -29.98
C ILE A 94 7.46 11.96 -28.65
N GLU A 95 6.41 11.22 -28.32
CA GLU A 95 5.69 11.39 -27.05
C GLU A 95 5.79 10.08 -26.25
N PHE A 96 6.23 10.19 -25.00
CA PHE A 96 6.24 9.09 -24.06
C PHE A 96 5.17 9.31 -23.01
N HIS A 97 4.43 8.25 -22.71
CA HIS A 97 3.44 8.22 -21.65
C HIS A 97 3.67 7.05 -20.70
N TYR A 98 3.60 7.32 -19.41
CA TYR A 98 3.70 6.35 -18.35
C TYR A 98 2.33 6.04 -17.77
N SER A 99 2.01 4.76 -17.70
CA SER A 99 0.83 4.23 -17.03
C SER A 99 1.25 3.16 -16.03
N THR A 100 0.97 3.39 -14.75
CA THR A 100 1.34 2.43 -13.68
C THR A 100 0.66 1.07 -13.92
N PRO A 101 1.43 0.02 -14.25
CA PRO A 101 0.86 -1.30 -14.48
C PRO A 101 0.25 -1.82 -13.18
N GLY A 102 -0.98 -2.35 -13.25
CA GLY A 102 -1.70 -2.87 -12.08
C GLY A 102 -2.59 -1.87 -11.35
N LEU A 103 -2.50 -0.56 -11.63
CA LEU A 103 -3.43 0.42 -11.04
C LEU A 103 -4.90 0.10 -11.41
N LYS A 104 -5.14 -0.31 -12.65
CA LYS A 104 -6.46 -0.75 -13.13
C LYS A 104 -6.95 -2.01 -12.40
N LEU A 105 -6.06 -2.97 -12.13
CA LEU A 105 -6.40 -4.20 -11.41
C LEU A 105 -6.71 -3.91 -9.93
N GLY A 106 -5.92 -3.06 -9.28
CA GLY A 106 -6.17 -2.61 -7.92
C GLY A 106 -7.52 -1.91 -7.80
N PHE A 107 -7.85 -1.02 -8.75
CA PHE A 107 -9.15 -0.35 -8.79
C PHE A 107 -10.33 -1.33 -8.89
N ILE A 108 -10.23 -2.33 -9.76
CA ILE A 108 -11.25 -3.39 -9.87
C ILE A 108 -11.35 -4.18 -8.56
N GLY A 109 -10.22 -4.53 -7.94
CA GLY A 109 -10.17 -5.21 -6.66
C GLY A 109 -10.89 -4.43 -5.56
N THR A 110 -10.68 -3.13 -5.48
CA THR A 110 -11.37 -2.25 -4.53
C THR A 110 -12.88 -2.24 -4.77
N ILE A 111 -13.34 -2.15 -6.02
CA ILE A 111 -14.78 -2.19 -6.35
C ILE A 111 -15.40 -3.51 -5.90
N VAL A 112 -14.74 -4.64 -6.18
CA VAL A 112 -15.22 -5.96 -5.76
C VAL A 112 -15.25 -6.07 -4.24
N GLY A 113 -14.22 -5.61 -3.55
CA GLY A 113 -14.15 -5.60 -2.09
C GLY A 113 -15.29 -4.78 -1.47
N VAL A 114 -15.55 -3.58 -1.99
CA VAL A 114 -16.67 -2.72 -1.55
C VAL A 114 -18.02 -3.40 -1.81
N ALA A 115 -18.20 -4.02 -2.98
CA ALA A 115 -19.44 -4.73 -3.31
C ALA A 115 -19.71 -5.91 -2.34
N LEU A 116 -18.68 -6.72 -2.04
CA LEU A 116 -18.77 -7.82 -1.08
C LEU A 116 -19.04 -7.31 0.34
N PHE A 117 -18.39 -6.22 0.73
CA PHE A 117 -18.61 -5.60 2.03
C PHE A 117 -20.03 -5.08 2.19
N LEU A 118 -20.57 -4.39 1.18
CA LEU A 118 -21.96 -3.93 1.16
C LEU A 118 -22.94 -5.12 1.21
N LEU A 119 -22.67 -6.18 0.45
CA LEU A 119 -23.47 -7.40 0.49
C LEU A 119 -23.48 -8.03 1.89
N TYR A 120 -22.32 -8.14 2.54
CA TYR A 120 -22.19 -8.64 3.90
C TYR A 120 -23.03 -7.81 4.89
N LEU A 121 -22.92 -6.48 4.84
CA LEU A 121 -23.70 -5.59 5.71
C LEU A 121 -25.21 -5.75 5.51
N LEU A 122 -25.66 -5.90 4.25
CA LEU A 122 -27.08 -6.14 3.95
C LEU A 122 -27.58 -7.49 4.49
N LEU A 123 -26.75 -8.55 4.39
CA LEU A 123 -27.07 -9.86 4.95
C LEU A 123 -27.16 -9.81 6.48
N CYS A 124 -26.19 -9.18 7.15
CA CYS A 124 -26.22 -9.00 8.60
C CYS A 124 -27.48 -8.26 9.06
N LYS A 125 -27.83 -7.13 8.42
CA LYS A 125 -29.05 -6.39 8.73
C LYS A 125 -30.33 -7.20 8.47
N LYS A 126 -30.34 -8.07 7.45
CA LYS A 126 -31.49 -8.93 7.15
C LYS A 126 -31.64 -10.09 8.15
N LEU A 127 -30.53 -10.61 8.66
CA LEU A 127 -30.51 -11.67 9.69
C LEU A 127 -30.87 -11.11 11.07
N GLU A 128 -30.39 -9.92 11.42
CA GLU A 128 -30.77 -9.22 12.66
C GLU A 128 -32.27 -8.91 12.70
N LYS A 129 -32.85 -8.46 11.58
CA LYS A 129 -34.31 -8.27 11.44
C LYS A 129 -35.12 -9.57 11.53
N ARG A 130 -34.49 -10.75 11.37
CA ARG A 130 -35.15 -12.05 11.44
C ARG A 130 -35.17 -12.64 12.87
N ASN A 131 -34.19 -12.32 13.72
CA ASN A 131 -34.12 -12.78 15.12
C ASN A 131 -34.04 -11.63 16.14
N PRO A 132 -35.12 -10.84 16.34
CA PRO A 132 -35.14 -9.79 17.37
C PRO A 132 -35.32 -10.31 18.81
N LYS A 133 -35.19 -11.62 19.09
CA LYS A 133 -35.66 -12.21 20.37
C LYS A 133 -34.62 -12.90 21.26
N GLU A 134 -33.34 -12.98 20.88
CA GLU A 134 -32.36 -13.73 21.68
C GLU A 134 -31.53 -12.87 22.66
N PHE A 135 -31.45 -11.56 22.43
CA PHE A 135 -30.76 -10.60 23.33
C PHE A 135 -31.70 -9.62 24.03
N ALA A 136 -33.01 -9.90 24.07
CA ALA A 136 -33.94 -9.11 24.87
C ALA A 136 -33.65 -9.39 26.36
N TYR A 137 -33.11 -8.40 27.05
CA TYR A 137 -32.92 -8.41 28.51
C TYR A 137 -34.21 -8.92 29.20
N ASN A 138 -34.11 -10.09 29.85
CA ASN A 138 -35.21 -10.68 30.60
C ASN A 138 -35.07 -10.27 32.07
N PRO A 139 -35.75 -9.20 32.54
CA PRO A 139 -35.60 -8.73 33.91
C PRO A 139 -35.98 -9.81 34.93
N LYS A 140 -36.94 -10.69 34.63
CA LYS A 140 -37.41 -11.72 35.57
C LYS A 140 -36.36 -12.79 35.86
N GLY A 141 -35.56 -13.17 34.86
CA GLY A 141 -34.49 -14.16 35.05
C GLY A 141 -33.42 -13.66 36.02
N HIS A 142 -33.02 -12.40 35.86
CA HIS A 142 -32.06 -11.75 36.75
C HIS A 142 -32.57 -11.64 38.19
N LEU A 143 -33.86 -11.32 38.38
CA LEU A 143 -34.42 -11.22 39.73
C LEU A 143 -34.52 -12.57 40.45
N GLU A 144 -34.78 -13.66 39.72
CA GLU A 144 -34.78 -15.02 40.28
C GLU A 144 -33.36 -15.49 40.65
N GLU A 145 -32.34 -15.13 39.86
CA GLU A 145 -30.93 -15.36 40.22
C GLU A 145 -30.54 -14.61 41.50
N LEU A 146 -30.86 -13.32 41.62
CA LEU A 146 -30.59 -12.53 42.83
C LEU A 146 -31.35 -13.07 44.05
N LYS A 147 -32.56 -13.60 43.85
CA LYS A 147 -33.35 -14.22 44.92
C LYS A 147 -32.77 -15.55 45.38
N ASN A 148 -32.22 -16.36 44.48
CA ASN A 148 -31.52 -17.58 44.83
C ASN A 148 -30.16 -17.31 45.48
N ASP A 149 -29.45 -16.27 45.04
CA ASP A 149 -28.16 -15.88 45.61
C ASP A 149 -28.32 -15.29 47.03
N SER A 150 -29.38 -14.50 47.26
CA SER A 150 -29.74 -14.03 48.61
C SER A 150 -30.30 -15.11 49.54
N LEU A 151 -30.59 -16.31 49.02
CA LEU A 151 -31.00 -17.47 49.80
C LEU A 151 -29.80 -18.35 50.23
N GLN A 152 -28.60 -18.07 49.71
CA GLN A 152 -27.39 -18.75 50.16
C GLN A 152 -27.03 -18.27 51.57
N PRO A 153 -26.72 -19.18 52.51
CA PRO A 153 -26.35 -18.80 53.86
C PRO A 153 -25.11 -17.90 53.80
N THR A 154 -25.16 -16.79 54.52
CA THR A 154 -24.05 -15.86 54.58
C THR A 154 -22.85 -16.53 55.24
N ARG A 155 -21.64 -16.08 54.87
CA ARG A 155 -20.40 -16.61 55.44
C ARG A 155 -20.43 -16.69 56.97
N THR A 156 -21.06 -15.70 57.61
CA THR A 156 -21.23 -15.61 59.07
C THR A 156 -22.17 -16.69 59.61
N GLU A 157 -23.28 -16.97 58.94
CA GLU A 157 -24.22 -18.03 59.32
C GLU A 157 -23.59 -19.43 59.19
N ILE A 158 -22.80 -19.65 58.13
CA ILE A 158 -22.03 -20.90 57.95
C ILE A 158 -21.05 -21.11 59.11
N TYR A 159 -20.33 -20.07 59.54
CA TYR A 159 -19.41 -20.18 60.67
C TYR A 159 -20.14 -20.38 62.01
N GLN A 160 -21.28 -19.72 62.22
CA GLN A 160 -22.09 -19.91 63.44
C GLN A 160 -22.66 -21.33 63.55
N GLU A 161 -23.15 -21.90 62.46
CA GLU A 161 -23.61 -23.30 62.43
C GLU A 161 -22.45 -24.28 62.64
N TYR A 162 -21.27 -23.99 62.09
CA TYR A 162 -20.06 -24.79 62.27
C TYR A 162 -19.56 -24.79 63.72
N GLU A 163 -19.53 -23.63 64.39
CA GLU A 163 -19.16 -23.52 65.81
C GLU A 163 -20.13 -24.24 66.73
N LEU A 164 -21.44 -24.24 66.42
CA LEU A 164 -22.46 -24.96 67.19
C LEU A 164 -22.25 -26.48 67.13
N ASN A 165 -21.82 -27.00 65.96
CA ASN A 165 -21.63 -28.42 65.73
C ASN A 165 -20.22 -28.93 66.11
N HIS A 166 -19.26 -28.02 66.39
CA HIS A 166 -17.87 -28.36 66.73
C HIS A 166 -17.34 -27.55 67.93
N PRO A 167 -17.78 -27.82 69.17
CA PRO A 167 -17.54 -26.97 70.35
C PRO A 167 -16.09 -26.94 70.88
N ASN A 168 -15.17 -27.75 70.33
CA ASN A 168 -13.79 -27.87 70.81
C ASN A 168 -12.72 -27.47 69.77
N ILE A 169 -13.11 -26.81 68.66
CA ILE A 169 -12.14 -26.30 67.68
C ILE A 169 -11.79 -24.86 68.05
N LEU A 170 -10.62 -24.64 68.65
CA LEU A 170 -10.10 -23.29 68.87
C LEU A 170 -9.58 -22.73 67.54
N ILE A 171 -10.34 -21.83 66.91
CA ILE A 171 -9.82 -21.04 65.80
C ILE A 171 -8.79 -20.07 66.38
N ARG A 172 -7.51 -20.38 66.12
CA ARG A 172 -6.37 -19.53 66.47
C ARG A 172 -6.57 -18.17 65.80
N GLN A 173 -6.82 -17.13 66.59
CA GLN A 173 -6.85 -15.74 66.11
C GLN A 173 -5.51 -15.43 65.45
N VAL A 174 -5.47 -15.38 64.12
CA VAL A 174 -4.34 -14.79 63.39
C VAL A 174 -4.52 -13.29 63.48
N SER A 175 -3.90 -12.70 64.50
CA SER A 175 -3.66 -11.27 64.59
C SER A 175 -2.41 -10.91 63.80
N SER A 176 -2.60 -9.95 62.88
CA SER A 176 -1.62 -9.04 62.30
C SER A 176 -0.75 -9.49 61.12
N SER A 177 -0.76 -8.60 60.12
CA SER A 177 0.34 -8.32 59.19
C SER A 177 0.63 -9.33 58.07
N GLU A 178 0.00 -9.11 56.91
CA GLU A 178 0.76 -9.16 55.66
C GLU A 178 0.31 -8.03 54.74
N LYS A 179 1.28 -7.19 54.42
CA LYS A 179 1.19 -5.99 53.60
C LYS A 179 1.08 -6.35 52.12
N ASP A 180 0.44 -5.41 51.42
CA ASP A 180 0.67 -5.04 50.02
C ASP A 180 0.37 -6.09 48.94
N THR A 181 -0.66 -5.81 48.14
CA THR A 181 -0.44 -5.35 46.75
C THR A 181 -1.75 -4.92 46.09
N GLY A 182 -1.84 -3.61 45.78
CA GLY A 182 -2.48 -3.12 44.55
C GLY A 182 -3.92 -2.63 44.63
N LEU A 183 -4.13 -1.41 45.14
CA LEU A 183 -5.15 -0.52 44.57
C LEU A 183 -4.78 0.95 44.76
N SER A 184 -5.14 1.76 43.76
CA SER A 184 -5.02 3.22 43.60
C SER A 184 -3.69 3.66 42.95
N ASP A 185 -3.63 4.48 41.89
CA ASP A 185 -4.58 5.30 41.14
C ASP A 185 -3.96 5.55 39.74
N GLN A 186 -4.75 5.97 38.73
CA GLN A 186 -4.62 7.29 38.08
C GLN A 186 -5.43 7.33 36.77
N ASP A 187 -6.50 8.13 36.77
CA ASP A 187 -7.12 8.68 35.57
C ASP A 187 -6.17 9.70 34.92
N ASP A 188 -5.88 9.56 33.62
CA ASP A 188 -5.22 10.58 32.82
C ASP A 188 -6.25 11.52 32.19
N PRO A 189 -6.17 12.86 32.38
CA PRO A 189 -6.98 13.81 31.65
C PRO A 189 -6.31 14.25 30.35
N ILE A 190 -7.18 14.38 29.35
CA ILE A 190 -7.00 14.99 28.04
C ILE A 190 -6.46 16.42 28.18
N ASP A 191 -5.38 16.77 27.48
CA ASP A 191 -5.07 18.16 27.17
C ASP A 191 -5.22 18.44 25.66
N LYS A 192 -5.92 19.54 25.40
CA LYS A 192 -6.16 20.15 24.10
C LYS A 192 -5.06 21.16 23.86
N THR A 193 -4.38 21.09 22.72
CA THR A 193 -4.07 22.30 21.94
C THR A 193 -4.03 21.92 20.46
#